data_AF-A0A353CEG3-F1
#
_entry.id   AF-A0A353CEG3-F1
#
_cell.length_a   1.000
_cell.length_b   1.000
_cell.length_c   1.000
_cell.angle_alpha   90.00
_cell.angle_beta   90.00
_cell.angle_gamma   90.00
#
_symmetry.space_group_name_H-M   'P 1'
#
loop_
_entity.id
_entity.type
_entity.pdbx_description
1 polymer ?
#
loop_
_entity_poly.entity_id
_entity_poly.type
_entity_poly.pdbx_seq_one_letter_code
_entity_poly.pdbx_strand_id
1 'polypeptide(L)'
;KHDLKTTENINEIYFRNDDNGYLVAGRKMFLTRDAGRTWQETVLFRAGDFRNGTPEFLSIRFADKRRGVVVGSVLNRKGDVVDSLVMKTEDGGETWQRIIVPSKTELFHLDFVGS
;
A
#
# COMPACT_ATOMS: atom_id res chain seq x y z
N LYS A 1 -9.59 -20.96 -7.06
CA LYS A 1 -9.84 -19.70 -6.32
C LYS A 1 -8.96 -19.76 -5.08
N HIS A 2 -7.90 -18.98 -5.02
CA HIS A 2 -7.00 -18.95 -3.86
C HIS A 2 -7.47 -17.86 -2.91
N ASP A 3 -7.75 -18.22 -1.66
CA ASP A 3 -8.15 -17.26 -0.64
C ASP A 3 -6.94 -16.41 -0.23
N LEU A 4 -7.14 -15.09 -0.14
CA LEU A 4 -6.13 -14.13 0.34
C LEU A 4 -5.77 -14.32 1.83
N LYS A 5 -6.50 -15.17 2.56
CA LYS A 5 -6.35 -15.41 4.00
C LYS A 5 -6.25 -14.10 4.80
N THR A 6 -7.12 -13.14 4.49
CA THR A 6 -7.24 -11.86 5.18
C THR A 6 -8.68 -11.60 5.59
N THR A 7 -8.85 -10.93 6.72
CA THR A 7 -10.12 -10.38 7.20
C THR A 7 -10.16 -8.85 7.09
N GLU A 8 -9.08 -8.24 6.61
CA GLU A 8 -9.00 -6.79 6.38
C GLU A 8 -9.89 -6.41 5.20
N ASN A 9 -10.51 -5.23 5.26
CA ASN A 9 -11.29 -4.71 4.15
C ASN A 9 -10.38 -4.42 2.96
N ILE A 10 -10.83 -4.80 1.75
CA ILE A 10 -10.12 -4.46 0.52
C ILE A 10 -10.41 -2.99 0.21
N ASN A 11 -9.36 -2.17 0.18
CA ASN A 11 -9.47 -0.75 -0.09
C ASN A 11 -9.27 -0.45 -1.58
N GLU A 12 -8.31 -1.11 -2.23
CA GLU A 12 -8.07 -0.92 -3.66
C GLU A 12 -7.44 -2.17 -4.31
N ILE A 13 -7.79 -2.39 -5.58
CA ILE A 13 -7.11 -3.30 -6.51
C ILE A 13 -6.63 -2.47 -7.69
N TYR A 14 -5.34 -2.53 -7.99
CA TYR A 14 -4.68 -1.74 -9.02
C TYR A 14 -3.81 -2.64 -9.90
N PHE A 15 -4.01 -2.60 -11.22
CA PHE A 15 -3.14 -3.27 -12.19
C PHE A 15 -2.24 -2.25 -12.88
N ARG A 16 -0.92 -2.49 -12.85
CA ARG A 16 0.06 -1.66 -13.57
C ARG A 16 0.29 -2.11 -15.00
N ASN A 17 -0.15 -3.32 -15.32
CA ASN A 17 -0.26 -3.90 -16.66
C ASN A 17 -1.18 -5.14 -16.57
N ASP A 18 -1.35 -5.84 -17.70
CA ASP A 18 -2.28 -6.97 -17.83
C ASP A 18 -2.00 -8.12 -16.86
N ASP A 19 -0.75 -8.28 -16.39
CA ASP A 19 -0.33 -9.40 -15.55
C ASP A 19 -0.06 -9.01 -14.09
N ASN A 20 0.52 -7.83 -13.86
CA ASN A 20 1.04 -7.40 -12.57
C ASN A 20 0.06 -6.43 -11.90
N GLY A 21 -0.44 -6.83 -10.74
CA GLY A 21 -1.39 -6.05 -9.96
C GLY A 21 -1.12 -6.10 -8.47
N TYR A 22 -1.66 -5.12 -7.76
CA TYR A 22 -1.55 -4.95 -6.33
C TYR A 22 -2.94 -4.85 -5.73
N LEU A 23 -3.11 -5.41 -4.54
CA LEU A 23 -4.32 -5.32 -3.75
C LEU A 23 -3.91 -4.82 -2.37
N VAL A 24 -4.47 -3.70 -1.94
CA VAL A 24 -4.27 -3.16 -0.58
C VAL A 24 -5.52 -3.44 0.24
N ALA A 25 -5.32 -3.97 1.44
CA ALA A 25 -6.40 -4.35 2.34
C ALA A 25 -6.02 -4.05 3.79
N GLY A 26 -6.56 -2.95 4.33
CA GLY A 26 -6.20 -2.44 5.66
C GLY A 26 -4.69 -2.38 5.83
N ARG A 27 -4.14 -3.22 6.69
CA ARG A 27 -2.70 -3.25 7.02
C ARG A 27 -1.85 -4.14 6.10
N LYS A 28 -2.46 -4.75 5.09
CA LYS A 28 -1.83 -5.74 4.21
C LYS A 28 -1.78 -5.25 2.77
N MET A 29 -0.79 -5.76 2.04
CA MET A 29 -0.72 -5.63 0.59
C MET A 29 -0.43 -6.99 -0.02
N PHE A 30 -1.01 -7.23 -1.20
CA PHE A 30 -0.83 -8.44 -1.97
C PHE A 30 -0.39 -8.07 -3.40
N LEU A 31 0.43 -8.91 -3.99
CA LEU A 31 0.91 -8.81 -5.36
C LEU A 31 0.40 -10.01 -6.18
N THR A 32 -0.07 -9.76 -7.39
CA THR A 32 -0.26 -10.77 -8.43
C THR A 32 0.72 -10.54 -9.56
N ARG A 33 1.16 -11.63 -10.19
CA ARG A 33 2.00 -11.63 -11.40
C ARG A 33 1.37 -12.43 -12.55
N ASP A 34 0.11 -12.80 -12.39
CA ASP A 34 -0.61 -13.71 -13.29
C ASP A 34 -2.05 -13.25 -13.54
N ALA A 35 -2.25 -11.94 -13.68
CA ALA A 35 -3.53 -11.30 -13.97
C ALA A 35 -4.60 -11.56 -12.87
N GLY A 36 -4.18 -11.65 -11.62
CA GLY A 36 -5.07 -11.82 -10.47
C GLY A 36 -5.52 -13.26 -10.22
N ARG A 37 -4.93 -14.25 -10.90
CA ARG A 37 -5.23 -15.68 -10.67
C ARG A 37 -4.68 -16.16 -9.33
N THR A 38 -3.49 -15.69 -8.96
CA THR A 38 -2.86 -15.90 -7.66
C THR A 38 -2.38 -14.59 -7.06
N TRP A 39 -2.38 -14.53 -5.72
CA TRP A 39 -1.98 -13.35 -4.95
C TRP A 39 -1.07 -13.77 -3.81
N GLN A 40 0.01 -13.04 -3.62
CA GLN A 40 0.99 -13.26 -2.56
C GLN A 40 1.07 -12.03 -1.65
N GLU A 41 0.96 -12.22 -0.33
CA GLU A 41 1.16 -11.14 0.65
C GLU A 41 2.60 -10.61 0.56
N THR A 42 2.75 -9.29 0.51
CA THR A 42 4.04 -8.60 0.49
C THR A 42 4.18 -7.70 1.70
N VAL A 43 5.41 -7.61 2.22
CA VAL A 43 5.72 -6.91 3.46
C VAL A 43 6.36 -5.57 3.13
N LEU A 44 5.67 -4.46 3.44
CA LEU A 44 6.16 -3.10 3.16
C LEU A 44 6.99 -2.51 4.28
N PHE A 45 6.89 -3.07 5.49
CA PHE A 45 7.49 -2.52 6.70
C PHE A 45 7.79 -3.62 7.71
N ARG A 46 8.70 -3.34 8.63
CA ARG A 46 9.06 -4.22 9.74
C ARG A 46 8.31 -3.86 11.01
N ALA A 47 8.19 -4.84 11.91
CA ALA A 47 7.67 -4.59 13.25
C ALA A 47 8.50 -3.49 13.94
N GLY A 48 7.83 -2.42 14.39
CA GLY A 48 8.47 -1.29 15.05
C GLY A 48 8.72 -0.06 14.17
N ASP A 49 8.54 -0.15 12.85
CA ASP A 49 8.69 1.00 11.93
C ASP A 49 7.64 2.11 12.22
N PHE A 50 6.52 1.73 12.85
CA PHE A 50 5.45 2.62 13.27
C PHE A 50 5.32 2.61 14.79
N ARG A 51 6.20 3.35 15.49
CA ARG A 51 6.26 3.37 16.96
C ARG A 51 4.95 3.78 17.65
N ASN A 52 4.17 4.65 17.03
CA ASN A 52 3.00 5.29 17.64
C ASN A 52 1.66 4.84 17.02
N GLY A 53 1.66 3.84 16.16
CA GLY A 53 0.43 3.41 15.50
C GLY A 53 0.62 2.27 14.52
N THR A 54 -0.43 1.99 13.78
CA THR A 54 -0.49 0.90 12.81
C THR A 54 -0.83 1.48 11.44
N PRO A 55 -0.07 1.15 10.38
CA PRO A 55 -0.33 1.69 9.05
C PRO A 55 -1.59 1.05 8.46
N GLU A 56 -2.40 1.87 7.81
CA GLU A 56 -3.49 1.45 6.93
C GLU A 56 -3.20 1.94 5.51
N PHE A 57 -3.26 1.03 4.55
CA PHE A 57 -3.02 1.28 3.14
C PHE A 57 -4.35 1.49 2.42
N LEU A 58 -4.48 2.60 1.72
CA LEU A 58 -5.73 2.99 1.05
C LEU A 58 -5.60 3.05 -0.46
N SER A 59 -4.47 3.54 -0.98
CA SER A 59 -4.26 3.62 -2.42
C SER A 59 -2.81 3.39 -2.84
N ILE A 60 -2.64 2.85 -4.04
CA ILE A 60 -1.34 2.56 -4.66
C ILE A 60 -1.32 2.96 -6.14
N ARG A 61 -0.28 3.65 -6.59
CA ARG A 61 0.00 3.79 -8.04
C ARG A 61 1.47 3.66 -8.34
N PHE A 62 1.75 3.27 -9.58
CA PHE A 62 3.07 3.32 -10.17
C PHE A 62 3.14 4.42 -11.23
N ALA A 63 4.17 5.26 -11.15
CA ALA A 63 4.47 6.24 -12.19
C ALA A 63 5.14 5.58 -13.40
N ASP A 64 5.88 4.50 -13.16
CA ASP A 64 6.50 3.67 -14.20
C ASP A 64 6.79 2.26 -13.67
N LYS A 65 7.60 1.48 -14.40
CA LYS A 65 7.88 0.09 -14.04
C LYS A 65 8.62 -0.08 -12.70
N ARG A 66 9.25 0.96 -12.18
CA ARG A 66 10.13 0.93 -11.00
C ARG A 66 9.61 1.81 -9.86
N ARG A 67 9.05 2.98 -10.18
CA ARG A 67 8.66 3.99 -9.20
C ARG A 67 7.19 3.87 -8.86
N GLY A 68 6.89 3.64 -7.59
CA GLY A 68 5.53 3.53 -7.08
C GLY A 68 5.37 4.16 -5.70
N VAL A 69 4.13 4.50 -5.37
CA VAL A 69 3.74 5.11 -4.10
C VAL A 69 2.51 4.40 -3.56
N VAL A 70 2.51 4.16 -2.25
CA VAL A 70 1.35 3.74 -1.46
C VAL A 70 1.06 4.85 -0.44
N VAL A 71 -0.21 5.21 -0.29
CA VAL A 71 -0.67 6.19 0.71
C VAL A 71 -1.76 5.61 1.60
N GLY A 72 -1.95 6.26 2.73
CA GLY A 72 -3.03 5.99 3.67
C GLY A 72 -2.83 6.76 4.97
N SER A 73 -3.05 6.08 6.10
CA SER A 73 -2.98 6.66 7.43
C SER A 73 -2.17 5.79 8.39
N VAL A 74 -1.75 6.38 9.51
CA VAL A 74 -1.25 5.64 10.67
C VAL A 74 -2.24 5.85 11.80
N LEU A 75 -2.82 4.75 12.29
CA LEU A 75 -3.87 4.77 13.32
C LEU A 75 -3.31 4.44 14.69
N ASN A 76 -3.77 5.13 15.73
CA ASN A 76 -3.50 4.73 17.12
C ASN A 76 -4.39 3.53 17.52
N ARG A 77 -4.26 3.08 18.77
CA ARG A 77 -5.05 1.94 19.30
C ARG A 77 -6.56 2.20 19.39
N LYS A 78 -7.00 3.46 19.35
CA LYS A 78 -8.40 3.87 19.36
C LYS A 78 -8.99 3.99 17.95
N GLY A 79 -8.16 3.87 16.91
CA GLY A 79 -8.54 4.08 15.52
C GLY A 79 -8.43 5.54 15.05
N ASP A 80 -7.89 6.46 15.86
CA ASP A 80 -7.69 7.84 15.41
C ASP A 80 -6.44 7.92 14.52
N VAL A 81 -6.53 8.71 13.45
CA VAL A 81 -5.38 9.06 12.61
C VAL A 81 -4.38 9.90 13.41
N VAL A 82 -3.14 9.42 13.51
CA VAL A 82 -2.04 10.12 14.20
C VAL A 82 -0.92 10.56 13.27
N ASP A 83 -0.90 10.04 12.04
CA ASP A 83 0.07 10.42 11.03
C ASP A 83 -0.45 10.10 9.62
N SER A 84 0.08 10.79 8.60
CA SER A 84 -0.09 10.39 7.22
C SER A 84 0.87 9.25 6.87
N LEU A 85 0.42 8.31 6.04
CA LEU A 85 1.27 7.25 5.52
C LEU A 85 1.62 7.55 4.06
N VAL A 86 2.93 7.62 3.78
CA VAL A 86 3.46 7.63 2.42
C VAL A 86 4.62 6.65 2.36
N MET A 87 4.50 5.62 1.52
CA MET A 87 5.55 4.65 1.23
C MET A 87 5.92 4.76 -0.24
N LYS A 88 7.21 4.73 -0.57
CA LYS A 88 7.73 4.79 -1.94
C LYS A 88 8.60 3.58 -2.24
N THR A 89 8.55 3.11 -3.47
CA THR A 89 9.49 2.15 -4.04
C THR A 89 10.22 2.74 -5.26
N GLU A 90 11.45 2.29 -5.49
CA GLU A 90 12.26 2.62 -6.68
C GLU A 90 12.73 1.36 -7.45
N ASP A 91 12.26 0.19 -7.04
CA ASP A 91 12.63 -1.12 -7.55
C ASP A 91 11.41 -1.99 -7.93
N GLY A 92 10.27 -1.36 -8.21
CA GLY A 92 9.08 -2.08 -8.66
C GLY A 92 8.26 -2.70 -7.52
N GLY A 93 8.51 -2.29 -6.29
CA GLY A 93 7.82 -2.77 -5.09
C GLY A 93 8.51 -3.93 -4.40
N GLU A 94 9.79 -4.19 -4.72
CA GLU A 94 10.62 -5.17 -4.00
C GLU A 94 11.01 -4.63 -2.63
N THR A 95 11.36 -3.33 -2.55
CA THR A 95 11.56 -2.62 -1.30
C THR A 95 10.73 -1.34 -1.25
N TRP A 96 10.30 -0.99 -0.02
CA TRP A 96 9.50 0.18 0.27
C TRP A 96 10.16 1.01 1.36
N GLN A 97 10.12 2.33 1.20
CA GLN A 97 10.68 3.28 2.14
C GLN A 97 9.61 4.28 2.55
N ARG A 98 9.52 4.54 3.86
CA ARG A 98 8.59 5.53 4.40
C ARG A 98 9.10 6.94 4.13
N ILE A 99 8.24 7.80 3.60
CA ILE A 99 8.47 9.23 3.47
C ILE A 99 7.67 9.94 4.56
N ILE A 100 8.34 10.73 5.39
CA ILE A 100 7.68 11.58 6.38
C ILE A 100 7.20 12.85 5.68
N VAL A 101 5.89 13.08 5.72
CA VAL A 101 5.26 14.30 5.21
C VAL A 101 4.78 15.15 6.39
N PRO A 102 4.70 16.48 6.25
CA PRO A 102 4.25 17.35 7.35
C PRO A 102 2.76 17.19 7.70
N SER A 103 1.98 16.53 6.83
CA SER A 103 0.58 16.24 7.05
C SER A 103 0.37 15.13 8.08
N LYS A 104 -0.70 15.24 8.87
CA LYS A 104 -1.16 14.21 9.82
C LYS A 104 -2.62 13.87 9.60
N THR A 105 -2.98 13.68 8.34
CA THR A 105 -4.32 13.32 7.89
C THR A 105 -4.31 12.02 7.11
N GLU A 106 -5.48 11.45 6.92
CA GLU A 106 -5.65 10.34 5.99
C GLU A 106 -5.47 10.80 4.55
N LEU A 107 -4.74 10.00 3.77
CA LEU A 107 -4.56 10.18 2.33
C LEU A 107 -5.33 9.06 1.61
N PHE A 108 -6.49 9.40 1.04
CA PHE A 108 -7.41 8.39 0.49
C PHE A 108 -7.06 7.92 -0.92
N HIS A 109 -6.53 8.82 -1.74
CA HIS A 109 -6.32 8.57 -3.15
C HIS A 109 -5.06 9.27 -3.63
N LEU A 110 -4.34 8.59 -4.52
CA LEU A 110 -3.27 9.20 -5.28
C LEU A 110 -3.44 8.80 -6.74
N ASP A 111 -3.07 9.73 -7.62
CA ASP A 111 -2.93 9.44 -9.04
C ASP A 111 -1.71 10.14 -9.60
N PHE A 112 -1.18 9.61 -10.69
CA PHE A 112 -0.16 10.30 -11.48
C PHE A 112 -0.85 10.89 -12.70
N VAL A 113 -0.79 12.21 -12.83
CA VAL A 113 -1.19 12.85 -14.09
C VAL A 113 -0.13 12.48 -15.13
N GLY A 114 -0.48 11.58 -16.04
CA GLY A 114 0.34 11.28 -17.20
C GLY A 114 0.34 12.45 -18.17
N SER A 115 1.52 12.77 -18.73
CA SER A 115 1.65 13.49 -20.00
C SER A 115 1.35 12.58 -21.17
#